data_AF-A0A6A4UI68-F1
#
_entry.id   AF-A0A6A4UI68-F1
#
_cell.length_a   1.000
_cell.length_b   1.000
_cell.length_c   1.000
_cell.angle_alpha   90.00
_cell.angle_beta   90.00
_cell.angle_gamma   90.00
#
_symmetry.space_group_name_H-M   'P 1'
#
loop_
_entity.id
_entity.type
_entity.pdbx_description
1 polymer ?
#
loop_
_entity_poly.entity_id
_entity_poly.type
_entity_poly.pdbx_seq_one_letter_code
_entity_poly.pdbx_strand_id
1 'polypeptide(L)'
;MFPTWWFGFPAILKGWFDRVWAPGTAFDHSPGFGPMLPRLNGLQEVLAVTTMGAPGWIDWLVLRRPVRRILRLAILKPCAPRARLTWRALYRAEAVAKPHLASLESRLATDITRIARRLTCPD
;
A
#
# COMPACT_ATOMS: atom_id res chain seq x y z
N MET A 1 7.81 2.11 -2.09
CA MET A 1 7.50 2.87 -3.33
C MET A 1 7.71 1.93 -4.50
N PHE A 2 6.89 1.96 -5.56
CA PHE A 2 7.03 1.03 -6.69
C PHE A 2 6.29 1.54 -7.95
N PRO A 3 6.77 1.24 -9.17
CA PRO A 3 5.95 1.44 -10.37
C PRO A 3 4.80 0.43 -10.41
N THR A 4 3.61 0.82 -10.85
CA THR A 4 2.52 -0.13 -11.11
C THR A 4 2.73 -0.77 -12.47
N TRP A 5 2.83 -2.10 -12.51
CA TRP A 5 2.96 -2.87 -13.75
C TRP A 5 1.73 -3.76 -13.91
N TRP A 6 1.09 -3.71 -15.08
CA TRP A 6 -0.15 -4.47 -15.36
C TRP A 6 -1.23 -4.29 -14.29
N PHE A 7 -1.41 -3.07 -13.79
CA PHE A 7 -2.33 -2.77 -12.67
C PHE A 7 -2.10 -3.65 -11.43
N GLY A 8 -0.85 -4.08 -11.25
CA GLY A 8 -0.34 -4.96 -10.21
C GLY A 8 0.97 -4.46 -9.61
N PHE A 9 1.49 -5.23 -8.67
CA PHE A 9 2.84 -5.02 -8.16
C PHE A 9 3.88 -5.49 -9.17
N PRO A 10 5.08 -4.88 -9.21
CA PRO A 10 6.24 -5.50 -9.83
C PRO A 10 6.49 -6.89 -9.24
N ALA A 11 6.91 -7.84 -10.06
CA ALA A 11 7.09 -9.23 -9.64
C ALA A 11 7.98 -9.37 -8.39
N ILE A 12 9.05 -8.58 -8.29
CA ILE A 12 9.94 -8.57 -7.13
C ILE A 12 9.22 -8.15 -5.83
N LEU A 13 8.33 -7.15 -5.90
CA LEU A 13 7.57 -6.71 -4.73
C LEU A 13 6.47 -7.70 -4.37
N LYS A 14 5.79 -8.29 -5.36
CA LYS A 14 4.84 -9.38 -5.11
C LYS A 14 5.54 -10.57 -4.45
N GLY A 15 6.69 -10.97 -4.97
CA GLY A 15 7.50 -12.05 -4.41
C GLY A 15 8.01 -11.75 -3.00
N TRP A 16 8.30 -10.49 -2.68
CA TRP A 16 8.63 -10.09 -1.31
C TRP A 16 7.46 -10.32 -0.34
N PHE A 17 6.23 -9.94 -0.71
CA PHE A 17 5.05 -10.26 0.11
C PHE A 17 4.91 -11.78 0.26
N ASP A 18 5.03 -12.55 -0.81
CA ASP A 18 4.84 -14.00 -0.77
C ASP A 18 5.87 -14.73 0.11
N ARG A 19 7.10 -14.19 0.19
CA ARG A 19 8.21 -14.84 0.92
C ARG A 19 8.39 -14.33 2.34
N VAL A 20 8.10 -13.05 2.59
CA VAL A 20 8.32 -12.40 3.89
C VAL A 20 7.04 -12.38 4.72
N TRP A 21 5.88 -12.21 4.10
CA TRP A 21 4.59 -12.21 4.80
C TRP A 21 4.02 -13.63 4.84
N ALA A 22 4.81 -14.54 5.41
CA ALA A 22 4.52 -15.98 5.50
C ALA A 22 3.89 -16.37 6.86
N PRO A 23 3.33 -17.59 6.98
CA PRO A 23 2.85 -18.13 8.25
C PRO A 23 3.92 -18.09 9.36
N GLY A 24 3.52 -17.81 10.60
CA GLY A 24 4.43 -17.63 11.75
C GLY A 24 5.14 -16.27 11.78
N THR A 25 5.13 -15.52 10.67
CA THR A 25 5.69 -14.16 10.59
C THR A 25 4.60 -13.10 10.52
N ALA A 26 3.79 -13.11 9.46
CA ALA A 26 2.77 -12.07 9.23
C ALA A 26 1.36 -12.47 9.65
N PHE A 27 1.07 -13.77 9.63
CA PHE A 27 -0.19 -14.35 10.07
C PHE A 27 0.02 -15.78 10.55
N ASP A 28 -0.98 -16.36 11.22
CA ASP A 28 -1.08 -17.80 11.48
C ASP A 28 -2.38 -18.36 10.87
N HIS A 29 -2.38 -19.66 10.64
CA HIS A 29 -3.59 -20.38 10.27
C HIS A 29 -4.51 -20.52 11.49
N SER A 30 -5.80 -20.22 11.33
CA SER A 30 -6.77 -20.52 12.37
C SER A 30 -6.91 -22.03 12.55
N PRO A 31 -7.00 -22.51 13.80
CA PRO A 31 -7.56 -23.82 14.07
C PRO A 31 -8.94 -23.94 13.39
N GLY A 32 -9.20 -25.05 12.70
CA GLY A 32 -10.52 -25.33 12.11
C GLY A 32 -10.90 -24.51 10.87
N PHE A 33 -9.94 -24.11 10.03
CA PHE A 33 -10.18 -23.41 8.75
C PHE A 33 -10.91 -22.05 8.87
N GLY A 34 -10.83 -21.41 10.03
CA GLY A 34 -11.30 -20.04 10.25
C GLY A 34 -10.45 -18.95 9.57
N PRO A 35 -10.78 -17.66 9.76
CA PRO A 35 -10.01 -16.54 9.22
C PRO A 35 -8.55 -16.53 9.69
N MET A 36 -7.63 -16.04 8.86
CA MET A 36 -6.21 -15.89 9.24
C MET A 36 -6.06 -15.08 10.53
N LEU A 37 -5.16 -15.51 11.41
CA LEU A 37 -4.84 -14.83 12.65
C LEU A 37 -3.71 -13.82 12.39
N PRO A 38 -3.92 -12.51 12.59
CA PRO A 38 -2.92 -11.49 12.26
C PRO A 38 -1.77 -11.48 13.27
N ARG A 39 -0.52 -11.42 12.79
CA ARG A 39 0.68 -11.30 13.65
C ARG A 39 1.32 -9.91 13.62
N LEU A 40 1.06 -9.11 12.59
CA LEU A 40 1.65 -7.77 12.45
C LEU A 40 0.84 -6.70 13.22
N ASN A 41 0.49 -6.97 14.47
CA ASN A 41 -0.33 -6.08 15.29
C ASN A 41 0.38 -4.77 15.68
N GLY A 42 1.72 -4.75 15.60
CA GLY A 42 2.54 -3.56 15.79
C GLY A 42 2.67 -2.67 14.54
N LEU A 43 2.24 -3.14 13.37
CA LEU A 43 2.27 -2.32 12.15
C LEU A 43 1.07 -1.35 12.16
N GLN A 44 1.34 -0.06 12.35
CA GLN A 44 0.29 0.94 12.51
C GLN A 44 0.01 1.78 11.26
N GLU A 45 1.04 2.07 10.45
CA GLU A 45 0.94 2.99 9.31
C GLU A 45 1.69 2.40 8.10
N VAL A 46 1.08 2.49 6.92
CA VAL A 46 1.66 2.05 5.64
C VAL A 46 1.48 3.15 4.60
N LEU A 47 2.58 3.69 4.09
CA LEU A 47 2.57 4.65 2.98
C LEU A 47 2.95 3.93 1.67
N ALA A 48 1.97 3.76 0.79
CA ALA A 48 2.17 3.22 -0.55
C ALA A 48 2.21 4.37 -1.56
N VAL A 49 3.37 4.55 -2.19
CA VAL A 49 3.57 5.50 -3.29
C VAL A 49 3.85 4.72 -4.56
N THR A 50 3.06 4.99 -5.60
CA THR A 50 3.21 4.33 -6.89
C THR A 50 3.13 5.30 -8.07
N THR A 51 3.77 4.92 -9.17
CA THR A 51 3.73 5.62 -10.45
C THR A 51 3.11 4.72 -11.51
N MET A 52 2.34 5.28 -12.43
CA MET A 52 1.64 4.55 -13.48
C MET A 52 1.53 5.41 -14.74
N GLY A 53 1.73 4.79 -15.90
CA GLY A 53 1.55 5.47 -17.19
C GLY A 53 0.09 5.74 -17.57
N ALA A 54 -0.79 4.80 -17.23
CA ALA A 54 -2.21 4.94 -17.54
C ALA A 54 -2.85 6.16 -16.84
N PRO A 55 -3.87 6.79 -17.47
CA PRO A 55 -4.69 7.79 -16.83
C PRO A 55 -5.39 7.28 -15.56
N GLY A 56 -5.52 8.14 -14.55
CA GLY A 56 -6.09 7.76 -13.25
C GLY A 56 -7.56 7.34 -13.29
N TRP A 57 -8.33 7.73 -14.30
CA TRP A 57 -9.71 7.30 -14.46
C TRP A 57 -9.81 5.81 -14.84
N ILE A 58 -8.84 5.25 -15.57
CA ILE A 58 -8.81 3.82 -15.91
C ILE A 58 -8.58 3.02 -14.63
N ASP A 59 -7.55 3.41 -13.86
CA ASP A 59 -7.27 2.78 -12.56
C ASP A 59 -8.48 2.90 -11.62
N TRP A 60 -9.07 4.09 -11.48
CA TRP A 60 -10.12 4.33 -10.49
C TRP A 60 -11.51 3.81 -10.89
N LEU A 61 -11.98 4.07 -12.11
CA LEU A 61 -13.36 3.78 -12.52
C LEU A 61 -13.47 2.38 -13.15
N VAL A 62 -12.61 2.08 -14.12
CA VAL A 62 -12.68 0.81 -14.87
C VAL A 62 -12.21 -0.35 -13.98
N LEU A 63 -11.04 -0.20 -13.36
CA LEU A 63 -10.41 -1.29 -12.60
C LEU A 63 -10.59 -1.19 -11.09
N ARG A 64 -11.22 -0.12 -10.59
CA ARG A 64 -11.56 0.07 -9.16
C ARG A 64 -10.33 0.06 -8.24
N ARG A 65 -9.18 0.55 -8.70
CA ARG A 65 -7.88 0.63 -8.02
C ARG A 65 -7.41 -0.73 -7.50
N PRO A 66 -7.11 -1.70 -8.39
CA PRO A 66 -6.89 -3.09 -8.00
C PRO A 66 -5.71 -3.24 -7.04
N VAL A 67 -4.56 -2.61 -7.31
CA VAL A 67 -3.38 -2.68 -6.42
C VAL A 67 -3.70 -2.17 -5.01
N ARG A 68 -4.40 -1.02 -4.92
CA ARG A 68 -4.81 -0.45 -3.63
C ARG A 68 -5.74 -1.41 -2.89
N ARG A 69 -6.68 -2.05 -3.59
CA ARG A 69 -7.62 -3.01 -3.00
C ARG A 69 -6.93 -4.27 -2.54
N ILE A 70 -6.04 -4.84 -3.35
CA ILE A 70 -5.25 -6.02 -3.00
C ILE A 70 -4.39 -5.72 -1.77
N LEU A 71 -3.63 -4.61 -1.80
CA LEU A 71 -2.81 -4.20 -0.66
C LEU A 71 -3.65 -4.03 0.60
N ARG A 72 -4.77 -3.31 0.53
CA ARG A 72 -5.61 -3.05 1.70
C ARG A 72 -6.32 -4.29 2.22
N LEU A 73 -6.97 -5.05 1.34
CA LEU A 73 -7.95 -6.07 1.71
C LEU A 73 -7.35 -7.47 1.77
N ALA A 74 -6.47 -7.80 0.84
CA ALA A 74 -5.89 -9.15 0.74
C ALA A 74 -4.57 -9.28 1.50
N ILE A 75 -3.81 -8.19 1.67
CA ILE A 75 -2.51 -8.22 2.34
C ILE A 75 -2.60 -7.63 3.74
N LEU A 76 -2.96 -6.35 3.86
CA LEU A 76 -2.97 -5.66 5.16
C LEU A 76 -4.06 -6.15 6.09
N LYS A 77 -5.32 -6.26 5.64
CA LYS A 77 -6.42 -6.66 6.52
C LYS A 77 -6.21 -8.00 7.25
N PRO A 78 -5.74 -9.10 6.60
CA PRO A 78 -5.51 -10.37 7.30
C PRO A 78 -4.22 -10.41 8.14
N CYS A 79 -3.20 -9.62 7.80
CA CYS A 79 -1.90 -9.69 8.50
C CYS A 79 -1.71 -8.58 9.55
N ALA A 80 -2.21 -7.38 9.26
CA ALA A 80 -2.00 -6.12 9.97
C ALA A 80 -3.30 -5.29 10.03
N PRO A 81 -4.37 -5.77 10.68
CA PRO A 81 -5.70 -5.15 10.61
C PRO A 81 -5.77 -3.73 11.18
N ARG A 82 -4.84 -3.35 12.05
CA ARG A 82 -4.73 -2.01 12.64
C ARG A 82 -3.97 -1.02 11.74
N ALA A 83 -3.28 -1.51 10.71
CA ALA A 83 -2.48 -0.68 9.84
C ALA A 83 -3.34 0.25 8.98
N ARG A 84 -3.03 1.55 9.01
CA ARG A 84 -3.66 2.57 8.18
C ARG A 84 -2.89 2.71 6.86
N LEU A 85 -3.59 2.51 5.75
CA LEU A 85 -3.00 2.65 4.41
C LEU A 85 -3.19 4.07 3.87
N THR A 86 -2.09 4.80 3.72
CA THR A 86 -2.02 6.03 2.93
C THR A 86 -1.57 5.68 1.50
N TRP A 87 -2.39 6.01 0.51
CA TRP A 87 -2.15 5.68 -0.90
C TRP A 87 -1.91 6.94 -1.73
N ARG A 88 -0.81 6.95 -2.48
CA ARG A 88 -0.45 8.02 -3.43
C ARG A 88 -0.09 7.39 -4.77
N ALA A 89 -0.79 7.79 -5.82
CA ALA A 89 -0.52 7.36 -7.18
C ALA A 89 -0.25 8.58 -8.06
N LEU A 90 0.84 8.53 -8.80
CA LEU A 90 1.16 9.46 -9.87
C LEU A 90 0.81 8.81 -11.21
N TYR A 91 -0.19 9.37 -11.89
CA TYR A 91 -0.66 8.88 -13.18
C TYR A 91 -0.01 9.66 -14.32
N ARG A 92 0.04 9.07 -15.52
CA ARG A 92 0.73 9.64 -16.70
C ARG A 92 2.18 9.97 -16.39
N ALA A 93 2.84 9.04 -15.68
CA ALA A 93 4.17 9.23 -15.11
C ALA A 93 5.25 9.55 -16.16
N GLU A 94 5.05 9.21 -17.43
CA GLU A 94 5.99 9.51 -18.52
C GLU A 94 5.99 10.99 -18.93
N ALA A 95 4.95 11.75 -18.59
CA ALA A 95 4.76 13.13 -19.07
C ALA A 95 4.22 14.06 -17.97
N VAL A 96 4.84 14.03 -16.78
CA VAL A 96 4.39 14.81 -15.61
C VAL A 96 4.93 16.23 -15.67
N ALA A 97 4.04 17.22 -15.61
CA ALA A 97 4.43 18.62 -15.49
C ALA A 97 5.07 18.93 -14.13
N LYS A 98 6.13 19.74 -14.11
CA LYS A 98 6.87 20.11 -12.88
C LYS A 98 5.97 20.58 -11.71
N PRO A 99 4.93 21.42 -11.91
CA PRO A 99 4.06 21.84 -10.82
C PRO A 99 3.27 20.67 -10.19
N HIS A 100 2.88 19.68 -10.99
CA HIS A 100 2.17 18.50 -10.50
C HIS A 100 3.09 17.62 -9.64
N LEU A 101 4.36 17.46 -10.07
CA LEU A 101 5.36 16.74 -9.30
C LEU A 101 5.63 17.43 -7.96
N ALA A 102 5.83 18.75 -7.95
CA ALA A 102 6.01 19.53 -6.72
C ALA A 102 4.80 19.41 -5.76
N SER A 103 3.58 19.39 -6.30
CA SER A 103 2.38 19.16 -5.48
C SER A 103 2.36 17.75 -4.86
N LEU A 104 2.82 16.73 -5.59
CA LEU A 104 2.92 15.37 -5.06
C LEU A 104 3.98 15.30 -3.94
N GLU A 105 5.16 15.87 -4.17
CA GLU A 105 6.24 15.93 -3.18
C GLU A 105 5.79 16.60 -1.88
N SER A 106 5.11 17.75 -1.97
CA SER A 106 4.54 18.45 -0.82
C SER A 106 3.53 17.58 -0.04
N ARG A 107 2.66 16.86 -0.76
CA ARG A 107 1.70 15.92 -0.14
C ARG A 107 2.41 14.77 0.55
N LEU A 108 3.46 14.21 -0.06
CA LEU A 108 4.26 13.13 0.52
C LEU A 108 4.99 13.59 1.79
N ALA A 109 5.59 14.79 1.79
CA ALA A 109 6.21 15.36 2.97
C ALA A 109 5.21 15.54 4.12
N THR A 110 4.00 16.00 3.79
CA THR A 110 2.90 16.13 4.76
C THR A 110 2.47 14.78 5.32
N ASP A 111 2.32 13.75 4.47
CA ASP A 111 1.94 12.41 4.88
C ASP A 111 2.99 11.80 5.81
N ILE A 112 4.27 11.90 5.45
CA ILE A 112 5.39 11.41 6.27
C ILE A 112 5.39 12.11 7.64
N THR A 113 5.24 13.43 7.67
CA THR A 113 5.17 14.19 8.93
C THR A 113 4.00 13.75 9.80
N ARG A 114 2.83 13.51 9.18
CA ARG A 114 1.64 13.05 9.90
C ARG A 114 1.82 11.64 10.45
N ILE A 115 2.40 10.73 9.67
CA ILE A 115 2.71 9.36 10.09
C ILE A 115 3.69 9.39 11.26
N ALA A 116 4.79 10.14 11.14
CA ALA A 116 5.79 10.27 12.19
C ALA A 116 5.16 10.73 13.51
N ARG A 117 4.31 11.78 13.48
CA ARG A 117 3.63 12.29 14.68
C ARG A 117 2.77 11.22 15.38
N ARG A 118 2.05 10.39 14.60
CA ARG A 118 1.20 9.32 15.15
C ARG A 118 2.02 8.19 15.76
N LEU A 119 3.17 7.89 15.19
CA LEU A 119 4.05 6.85 15.74
C LEU A 119 4.78 7.31 17.01
N THR A 120 5.01 8.61 17.17
CA THR A 120 5.71 9.18 18.34
C THR A 120 4.79 9.59 19.49
N CYS A 121 3.47 9.68 19.26
CA CYS A 121 2.48 9.99 20.29
C CYS A 121 1.64 8.73 20.53
N PRO A 122 2.04 7.86 21.47
CA PRO A 122 1.21 6.72 21.83
C PRO A 122 -0.07 7.24 22.52
N ASP A 123 -1.23 6.83 21.98
CA ASP A 123 -2.52 6.91 22.66
C ASP A 123 -2.54 5.99 23.89
#